data_AF-A0A821STY1-F1
#
_entry.id   AF-A0A821STY1-F1
#
_cell.length_a   1.000
_cell.length_b   1.000
_cell.length_c   1.000
_cell.angle_alpha   90.00
_cell.angle_beta   90.00
_cell.angle_gamma   90.00
#
_symmetry.space_group_name_H-M   'P 1'
#
loop_
_entity.id
_entity.type
_entity.pdbx_description
1 polymer ?
#
loop_
_entity_poly.entity_id
_entity_poly.type
_entity_poly.pdbx_seq_one_letter_code
_entity_poly.pdbx_strand_id
1 'polypeptide(L)'
;MDVEYTVTEIVHRNRFGETLKIEFQFDECTTMSSVPTLSGLTRHNKEKRYRSYEWSITRDQYQSLISKLGRPIGFDAFVDAIRPIIMGYYKDNELKRAFTILNRDGSTTLNMKELSAILPILNETIDATVLREYIRKADQNFDDELNYKEFQTFVLRGIGRDIICNYI
;
A
#
# COMPACT_ATOMS: atom_id res chain seq x y z
N MET A 1 -17.50 12.25 -6.11
CA MET A 1 -16.11 12.71 -6.25
C MET A 1 -15.41 11.57 -6.93
N ASP A 2 -15.00 11.78 -8.17
CA ASP A 2 -14.40 10.72 -8.96
C ASP A 2 -12.89 10.89 -8.82
N VAL A 3 -12.21 9.86 -8.30
CA VAL A 3 -10.77 9.86 -8.06
C VAL A 3 -10.14 8.88 -9.03
N GLU A 4 -9.25 9.38 -9.88
CA GLU A 4 -8.40 8.58 -10.76
C GLU A 4 -6.98 8.64 -10.24
N TYR A 5 -6.25 7.53 -10.30
CA TYR A 5 -4.85 7.48 -9.90
C TYR A 5 -4.02 6.64 -10.86
N THR A 6 -2.75 6.99 -11.01
CA THR A 6 -1.74 6.20 -11.70
C THR A 6 -0.58 5.92 -10.77
N VAL A 7 -0.05 4.70 -10.82
CA VAL A 7 1.13 4.30 -10.05
C VAL A 7 2.19 3.81 -11.01
N THR A 8 3.38 4.41 -10.95
CA THR A 8 4.56 4.03 -11.73
C THR A 8 5.58 3.39 -10.81
N GLU A 9 6.07 2.20 -11.16
CA GLU A 9 7.18 1.53 -10.48
C GLU A 9 8.48 1.69 -11.28
N ILE A 10 9.54 2.11 -10.61
CA ILE A 10 10.90 2.15 -11.16
C ILE A 10 11.79 1.25 -10.31
N VAL A 11 12.42 0.26 -10.96
CA VAL A 11 13.28 -0.73 -10.29
C VAL A 11 14.72 -0.56 -10.76
N HIS A 12 15.59 -0.17 -9.84
CA HIS A 12 17.02 -0.05 -10.10
C HIS A 12 17.71 -1.36 -9.76
N ARG A 13 18.37 -1.97 -10.74
CA ARG A 13 19.11 -3.22 -10.57
C ARG A 13 20.58 -3.04 -10.89
N ASN A 14 21.43 -3.83 -10.25
CA ASN A 14 22.84 -3.92 -10.64
C ASN A 14 23.03 -4.84 -11.86
N ARG A 15 24.27 -4.93 -12.36
CA ARG A 15 24.63 -5.80 -13.50
C ARG A 15 24.38 -7.29 -13.28
N PHE A 16 24.18 -7.71 -12.03
CA PHE A 16 23.89 -9.09 -11.65
C PHE A 16 22.38 -9.35 -11.48
N GLY A 17 21.53 -8.34 -11.71
CA GLY A 17 20.08 -8.44 -11.60
C GLY A 17 19.52 -8.21 -10.19
N GLU A 18 20.36 -7.88 -9.21
CA GLU A 18 19.90 -7.61 -7.84
C GLU A 18 19.22 -6.25 -7.74
N THR A 19 18.09 -6.19 -7.04
CA THR A 19 17.39 -4.92 -6.79
C THR A 19 18.15 -4.08 -5.78
N LEU A 20 18.51 -2.85 -6.17
CA LEU A 20 19.23 -1.87 -5.35
C LEU A 20 18.33 -0.77 -4.79
N LYS A 21 17.30 -0.38 -5.55
CA LYS A 21 16.34 0.66 -5.17
C LYS A 21 15.02 0.39 -5.89
N ILE A 22 13.92 0.68 -5.21
CA ILE A 22 12.60 0.79 -5.84
C ILE A 22 12.04 2.18 -5.57
N GLU A 23 11.39 2.75 -6.57
CA GLU A 23 10.67 4.02 -6.51
C GLU A 23 9.24 3.78 -6.99
N PHE A 24 8.28 4.34 -6.28
CA PHE A 24 6.89 4.43 -6.69
C PHE A 24 6.51 5.89 -6.79
N GLN A 25 6.02 6.28 -7.96
CA GLN A 25 5.39 7.58 -8.18
C GLN A 25 3.89 7.37 -8.29
N PHE A 26 3.13 8.17 -7.53
CA PHE A 26 1.67 8.15 -7.51
C PHE A 26 1.19 9.50 -8.01
N ASP A 27 0.37 9.50 -9.04
CA ASP A 27 -0.32 10.71 -9.49
C ASP A 27 -1.82 10.49 -9.33
N GLU A 28 -2.49 11.46 -8.73
CA GLU A 28 -3.91 11.43 -8.43
C GLU A 28 -4.61 12.63 -9.09
N CYS A 29 -5.74 12.37 -9.74
CA CYS A 29 -6.65 13.38 -10.25
C CYS A 29 -8.03 13.20 -9.61
N THR A 30 -8.41 14.16 -8.77
CA THR A 30 -9.74 14.24 -8.18
C THR A 30 -10.63 15.16 -9.01
N THR A 31 -11.82 14.70 -9.39
CA THR A 31 -12.88 15.53 -10.00
C THR A 31 -13.99 15.82 -9.00
N MET A 32 -14.15 17.09 -8.65
CA MET A 32 -15.23 17.60 -7.80
C MET A 32 -16.32 18.24 -8.66
N SER A 33 -17.57 17.86 -8.42
CA SER A 33 -18.73 18.54 -9.01
C SER A 33 -19.37 19.42 -7.94
N SER A 34 -19.52 20.72 -8.21
CA SER A 34 -20.23 21.62 -7.29
C SER A 34 -21.75 21.40 -7.36
N VAL A 35 -22.42 21.47 -6.20
CA VAL A 35 -23.89 21.47 -6.11
C VAL A 35 -24.44 22.77 -6.73
N PRO A 36 -25.58 22.75 -7.47
CA PRO A 36 -26.12 23.97 -8.07
C PRO A 36 -26.53 24.99 -7.00
N THR A 37 -26.13 26.25 -7.16
CA THR A 37 -26.64 27.36 -6.35
C THR A 37 -28.05 27.73 -6.83
N LEU A 38 -28.96 28.05 -5.88
CA LEU A 38 -30.40 28.31 -6.04
C LEU A 38 -30.81 29.52 -6.93
N SER A 39 -29.93 30.02 -7.78
CA SER A 39 -30.26 31.00 -8.83
C SER A 39 -30.43 30.28 -10.15
N GLY A 40 -31.57 30.44 -10.83
CA GLY A 40 -32.05 29.67 -12.00
C GLY A 40 -31.19 29.59 -13.29
N LEU A 41 -29.86 29.71 -13.20
CA LEU A 41 -28.91 29.23 -14.21
C LEU A 41 -28.06 28.10 -13.61
N THR A 42 -28.37 26.86 -14.00
CA THR A 42 -27.58 25.69 -13.60
C THR A 42 -26.25 25.67 -14.36
N ARG A 43 -25.18 26.19 -13.77
CA ARG A 43 -23.81 26.03 -14.26
C ARG A 43 -23.13 24.91 -13.46
N HIS A 44 -22.95 23.74 -14.06
CA HIS A 44 -22.18 22.66 -13.46
C HIS A 44 -20.70 22.99 -13.53
N ASN A 45 -20.10 23.44 -12.43
CA ASN A 45 -18.65 23.62 -12.35
C ASN A 45 -18.00 22.27 -11.98
N LYS A 46 -17.07 21.80 -12.80
CA LYS A 46 -16.23 20.63 -12.53
C LYS A 46 -14.82 21.12 -12.26
N GLU A 47 -14.37 21.00 -11.01
CA GLU A 47 -13.01 21.32 -10.61
C GLU A 47 -12.17 20.04 -10.61
N LYS A 48 -11.00 20.06 -11.24
CA LYS A 48 -10.00 18.99 -11.17
C LYS A 48 -8.84 19.41 -10.27
N ARG A 49 -8.45 18.53 -9.34
CA ARG A 49 -7.28 18.71 -8.47
C ARG A 49 -6.28 17.60 -8.74
N TYR A 50 -5.01 17.96 -8.85
CA TYR A 50 -3.92 17.02 -9.09
C TYR A 50 -3.00 16.96 -7.88
N ARG A 51 -2.56 15.76 -7.50
CA ARG A 51 -1.56 15.52 -6.45
C ARG A 51 -0.56 14.47 -6.95
N SER A 52 0.71 14.65 -6.60
CA SER A 52 1.77 13.70 -6.93
C SER A 52 2.53 13.35 -5.67
N TYR A 53 2.81 12.07 -5.47
CA TYR A 53 3.52 11.51 -4.33
C TYR A 53 4.66 10.63 -4.84
N GLU A 54 5.75 10.57 -4.08
CA GLU A 54 6.86 9.66 -4.36
C GLU A 54 7.21 8.91 -3.08
N TRP A 55 7.38 7.60 -3.22
CA TRP A 55 7.90 6.74 -2.16
C TRP A 55 9.05 5.93 -2.72
N SER A 56 10.18 5.87 -2.00
CA SER A 56 11.31 5.06 -2.45
C SER A 56 12.07 4.47 -1.29
N ILE A 57 12.74 3.35 -1.55
CA ILE A 57 13.63 2.71 -0.60
C ILE A 57 14.81 2.06 -1.31
N THR A 58 16.01 2.26 -0.78
CA THR A 58 17.22 1.56 -1.21
C THR A 58 17.44 0.29 -0.40
N ARG A 59 18.19 -0.66 -0.97
CA ARG A 59 18.62 -1.88 -0.28
C ARG A 59 19.37 -1.56 1.02
N ASP A 60 20.20 -0.52 1.02
CA ASP A 60 20.96 -0.10 2.21
C ASP A 60 20.06 0.49 3.29
N GLN A 61 19.08 1.33 2.90
CA GLN A 61 18.06 1.84 3.82
C GLN A 61 17.26 0.68 4.42
N TYR A 62 16.82 -0.27 3.59
CA TYR A 62 16.12 -1.46 4.04
C TYR A 62 16.94 -2.28 5.05
N GLN A 63 18.22 -2.51 4.78
CA GLN A 63 19.12 -3.24 5.68
C GLN A 63 19.23 -2.55 7.05
N SER A 64 19.33 -1.23 7.06
CA SER A 64 19.35 -0.44 8.30
C SER A 64 18.05 -0.61 9.11
N LEU A 65 16.89 -0.58 8.44
CA LEU A 65 15.58 -0.72 9.09
C LEU A 65 15.34 -2.13 9.64
N ILE A 66 15.65 -3.16 8.85
CA ILE A 66 15.37 -4.56 9.22
C ILE A 66 16.36 -5.11 10.25
N SER A 67 17.55 -4.50 10.41
CA SER A 67 18.55 -4.90 11.42
C SER A 67 18.02 -4.89 12.86
N LYS A 68 16.95 -4.12 13.10
CA LYS A 68 16.27 -4.01 14.39
C LYS A 68 15.14 -5.04 14.59
N LEU A 69 14.82 -5.83 13.55
CA LEU A 69 13.74 -6.80 13.54
C LEU A 69 14.29 -8.23 13.61
N GLY A 70 13.67 -9.08 14.44
CA GLY A 70 14.24 -10.39 14.79
C GLY A 70 14.30 -11.43 13.66
N ARG A 71 13.49 -11.26 12.60
CA ARG A 71 13.49 -12.14 11.41
C ARG A 71 13.39 -11.30 10.14
N PRO A 72 14.51 -10.87 9.53
CA PRO A 72 14.48 -10.10 8.31
C PRO A 72 14.09 -10.99 7.12
N ILE A 73 13.26 -10.47 6.22
CA ILE A 73 13.10 -11.05 4.87
C ILE A 73 14.17 -10.43 3.95
N GLY A 74 14.48 -11.08 2.84
CA GLY A 74 15.37 -10.48 1.84
C GLY A 74 14.74 -9.24 1.21
N PHE A 75 15.55 -8.28 0.75
CA PHE A 75 15.04 -7.06 0.13
C PHE A 75 14.14 -7.34 -1.08
N ASP A 76 14.50 -8.32 -1.90
CA ASP A 76 13.68 -8.71 -3.06
C ASP A 76 12.32 -9.30 -2.63
N ALA A 77 12.30 -10.10 -1.55
CA ALA A 77 11.05 -10.62 -0.99
C ALA A 77 10.20 -9.50 -0.36
N PHE A 78 10.84 -8.54 0.31
CA PHE A 78 10.17 -7.34 0.81
C PHE A 78 9.51 -6.56 -0.34
N VAL A 79 10.23 -6.32 -1.43
CA VAL A 79 9.70 -5.65 -2.63
C VAL A 79 8.49 -6.41 -3.19
N ASP A 80 8.59 -7.73 -3.32
CA ASP A 80 7.48 -8.56 -3.81
C ASP A 80 6.25 -8.54 -2.88
N ALA A 81 6.47 -8.39 -1.57
CA ALA A 81 5.39 -8.26 -0.59
C ALA A 81 4.66 -6.91 -0.66
N ILE A 82 5.41 -5.82 -0.85
CA ILE A 82 4.83 -4.47 -0.81
C ILE A 82 4.26 -4.04 -2.17
N ARG A 83 4.76 -4.58 -3.29
CA ARG A 83 4.34 -4.15 -4.64
C ARG A 83 2.81 -4.23 -4.82
N PRO A 84 2.12 -5.34 -4.50
CA PRO A 84 0.67 -5.38 -4.60
C PRO A 84 0.00 -4.33 -3.71
N ILE A 85 0.45 -4.21 -2.45
CA ILE A 85 -0.08 -3.29 -1.44
C ILE A 85 -0.04 -1.84 -1.94
N ILE A 86 1.07 -1.45 -2.57
CA ILE A 86 1.31 -0.11 -3.09
C ILE A 86 0.52 0.15 -4.37
N MET A 87 0.60 -0.77 -5.32
CA MET A 87 0.06 -0.54 -6.67
C MET A 87 -1.46 -0.62 -6.70
N GLY A 88 -2.10 -1.29 -5.74
CA GLY A 88 -3.55 -1.52 -5.73
C GLY A 88 -4.05 -2.44 -6.85
N TYR A 89 -3.15 -2.86 -7.74
CA TYR A 89 -3.37 -3.85 -8.78
C TYR A 89 -2.22 -4.86 -8.75
N TYR A 90 -2.52 -6.09 -9.17
CA TYR A 90 -1.55 -7.18 -9.17
C TYR A 90 -2.00 -8.27 -10.15
N LYS A 91 -1.05 -9.12 -10.57
CA LYS A 91 -1.37 -10.42 -11.15
C LYS A 91 -1.67 -11.41 -10.03
N ASP A 92 -2.54 -12.40 -10.28
CA ASP A 92 -2.95 -13.40 -9.27
C ASP A 92 -1.76 -14.03 -8.51
N ASN A 93 -0.66 -14.30 -9.22
CA ASN A 93 0.53 -14.90 -8.63
C ASN A 93 1.35 -13.91 -7.77
N GLU A 94 1.24 -12.60 -8.00
CA GLU A 94 1.95 -11.58 -7.22
C GLU A 94 1.28 -11.38 -5.85
N LEU A 95 -0.05 -11.32 -5.80
CA LEU A 95 -0.76 -11.21 -4.52
C LEU A 95 -0.56 -12.46 -3.65
N LYS A 96 -0.65 -13.66 -4.24
CA LYS A 96 -0.37 -14.91 -3.51
C LYS A 96 1.05 -14.95 -2.95
N ARG A 97 2.03 -14.53 -3.76
CA ARG A 97 3.42 -14.45 -3.31
C ARG A 97 3.58 -13.43 -2.18
N ALA A 98 3.00 -12.25 -2.30
CA ALA A 98 3.02 -11.26 -1.24
C ALA A 98 2.40 -11.79 0.06
N PHE A 99 1.22 -12.40 -0.01
CA PHE A 99 0.57 -13.03 1.16
C PHE A 99 1.48 -14.07 1.80
N THR A 100 2.11 -14.94 1.00
CA THR A 100 3.02 -15.99 1.49
C THR A 100 4.29 -15.42 2.12
N ILE A 101 4.83 -14.32 1.60
CA ILE A 101 6.04 -13.69 2.16
C ILE A 101 5.73 -13.00 3.50
N LEU A 102 4.54 -12.43 3.61
CA LEU A 102 4.07 -11.77 4.83
C LEU A 102 3.69 -12.78 5.92
N ASN A 103 3.04 -13.88 5.52
CA ASN A 103 2.63 -14.94 6.41
C ASN A 103 3.83 -15.84 6.75
N ARG A 104 4.46 -15.57 7.88
CA ARG A 104 5.73 -16.20 8.26
C ARG A 104 5.53 -17.42 9.13
N ASP A 105 4.39 -17.53 9.79
CA ASP A 105 4.04 -18.69 10.61
C ASP A 105 3.37 -19.81 9.79
N GLY A 106 3.02 -19.55 8.53
CA GLY A 106 2.40 -20.50 7.62
C GLY A 106 0.93 -20.77 7.95
N SER A 107 0.29 -19.85 8.68
CA SER A 107 -1.13 -19.88 8.96
C SER A 107 -1.97 -19.62 7.70
N THR A 108 -3.30 -19.61 7.85
CA THR A 108 -4.22 -19.31 6.75
C THR A 108 -4.57 -17.83 6.63
N THR A 109 -4.07 -17.01 7.55
CA THR A 109 -4.45 -15.62 7.79
C THR A 109 -3.21 -14.76 8.03
N LEU A 110 -3.30 -13.45 7.86
CA LEU A 110 -2.24 -12.50 8.20
C LEU A 110 -2.63 -11.77 9.46
N ASN A 111 -1.84 -11.89 10.51
CA ASN A 111 -2.11 -11.21 11.77
C ASN A 111 -1.43 -9.83 11.85
N MET A 112 -1.85 -9.03 12.84
CA MET A 112 -1.30 -7.70 13.12
C MET A 112 0.23 -7.67 13.25
N LYS A 113 0.86 -8.71 13.82
CA LYS A 113 2.31 -8.74 14.05
C LYS A 113 3.07 -8.91 12.74
N GLU A 114 2.54 -9.70 11.83
CA GLU A 114 3.13 -9.94 10.51
C GLU A 114 3.09 -8.69 9.63
N LEU A 115 1.96 -7.98 9.63
CA LEU A 115 1.83 -6.70 8.94
C LEU A 115 2.69 -5.62 9.60
N SER A 116 2.76 -5.60 10.93
CA SER A 116 3.62 -4.68 11.68
C SER A 116 5.12 -4.89 11.44
N ALA A 117 5.54 -6.02 10.86
CA ALA A 117 6.94 -6.25 10.50
C ALA A 117 7.36 -5.48 9.23
N ILE A 118 6.42 -5.13 8.35
CA ILE A 118 6.71 -4.44 7.08
C ILE A 118 6.20 -3.00 7.05
N LEU A 119 5.14 -2.69 7.78
CA LEU A 119 4.49 -1.38 7.70
C LEU A 119 5.32 -0.20 8.24
N PRO A 120 6.11 -0.34 9.34
CA PRO A 120 7.00 0.73 9.77
C PRO A 120 8.07 1.10 8.74
N ILE A 121 8.44 0.16 7.87
CA ILE A 121 9.39 0.40 6.75
C ILE A 121 8.71 1.24 5.67
N LEU A 122 7.40 1.11 5.53
CA LEU A 122 6.61 1.83 4.54
C LEU A 122 6.16 3.20 5.06
N ASN A 123 5.85 3.30 6.36
CA ASN A 123 5.46 4.52 7.04
C ASN A 123 5.89 4.46 8.53
N GLU A 124 6.95 5.18 8.89
CA GLU A 124 7.49 5.18 10.27
C GLU A 124 6.53 5.79 11.31
N THR A 125 5.53 6.57 10.88
CA THR A 125 4.59 7.25 11.78
C THR A 125 3.32 6.46 12.06
N ILE A 126 3.10 5.31 11.39
CA ILE A 126 1.93 4.49 11.65
C ILE A 126 2.06 3.74 12.98
N ASP A 127 1.17 4.04 13.92
CA ASP A 127 1.09 3.31 15.18
C ASP A 127 0.21 2.05 15.05
N ALA A 128 0.31 1.17 16.05
CA ALA A 128 -0.45 -0.08 16.08
C ALA A 128 -1.97 0.13 16.15
N THR A 129 -2.44 1.26 16.68
CA THR A 129 -3.87 1.57 16.78
C THR A 129 -4.46 1.96 15.43
N VAL A 130 -3.78 2.83 14.70
CA VAL A 130 -4.12 3.25 13.35
C VAL A 130 -4.07 2.05 12.41
N LEU A 131 -3.03 1.22 12.51
CA LEU A 131 -2.97 -0.02 11.73
C LEU A 131 -4.18 -0.92 11.96
N ARG A 132 -4.58 -1.12 13.22
CA ARG A 132 -5.77 -1.95 13.53
C ARG A 132 -7.02 -1.40 12.85
N GLU A 133 -7.20 -0.08 12.84
CA GLU A 133 -8.33 0.55 12.15
C GLU A 133 -8.29 0.33 10.64
N TYR A 134 -7.10 0.30 10.01
CA TYR A 134 -6.97 -0.05 8.60
C TYR A 134 -7.26 -1.53 8.32
N ILE A 135 -6.85 -2.44 9.19
CA ILE A 135 -7.19 -3.88 9.06
C ILE A 135 -8.70 -4.08 9.16
N ARG A 136 -9.34 -3.45 10.14
CA ARG A 136 -10.81 -3.55 10.36
C ARG A 136 -11.64 -3.08 9.17
N LYS A 137 -11.10 -2.23 8.28
CA LYS A 137 -11.78 -1.85 7.04
C LYS A 137 -11.86 -2.99 6.01
N ALA A 138 -11.00 -3.99 6.13
CA ALA A 138 -10.90 -5.15 5.24
C ALA A 138 -11.33 -6.46 5.89
N ASP A 139 -11.17 -6.60 7.21
CA ASP A 139 -11.63 -7.72 8.04
C ASP A 139 -13.17 -7.78 8.06
N GLN A 140 -13.74 -8.84 7.49
CA GLN A 140 -15.20 -9.01 7.37
C GLN A 140 -15.76 -9.96 8.42
N ASN A 141 -14.93 -10.85 8.95
CA ASN A 141 -15.33 -11.86 9.93
C ASN A 141 -15.04 -11.43 11.38
N PHE A 142 -14.38 -10.28 11.57
CA PHE A 142 -14.04 -9.65 12.84
C PHE A 142 -13.11 -10.51 13.72
N ASP A 143 -12.17 -11.23 13.10
CA ASP A 143 -11.15 -12.01 13.81
C ASP A 143 -9.84 -11.25 14.07
N ASP A 144 -9.78 -9.95 13.68
CA ASP A 144 -8.59 -9.08 13.74
C ASP A 144 -7.39 -9.61 12.92
N GLU A 145 -7.64 -10.55 12.00
CA GLU A 145 -6.69 -11.08 11.02
C GLU A 145 -7.20 -10.84 9.59
N LEU A 146 -6.34 -11.08 8.60
CA LEU A 146 -6.74 -11.00 7.19
C LEU A 146 -6.56 -12.36 6.53
N ASN A 147 -7.65 -13.04 6.23
CA ASN A 147 -7.58 -14.16 5.30
C ASN A 147 -7.24 -13.68 3.88
N TYR A 148 -6.93 -14.61 2.97
CA TYR A 148 -6.52 -14.24 1.61
C TYR A 148 -7.52 -13.34 0.86
N LYS A 149 -8.83 -13.54 1.05
CA LYS A 149 -9.87 -12.70 0.39
C LYS A 149 -9.94 -11.30 0.99
N GLU A 150 -9.74 -11.20 2.30
CA GLU A 150 -9.69 -9.91 3.01
C GLU A 150 -8.41 -9.16 2.66
N PHE A 151 -7.27 -9.84 2.57
CA PHE A 151 -6.03 -9.27 2.06
C PHE A 151 -6.17 -8.78 0.61
N GLN A 152 -6.83 -9.56 -0.25
CA GLN A 152 -7.18 -9.13 -1.61
C GLN A 152 -8.02 -7.84 -1.59
N THR A 153 -9.01 -7.76 -0.69
CA THR A 153 -9.85 -6.56 -0.51
C THR A 153 -9.03 -5.38 0.00
N PHE A 154 -8.15 -5.61 0.98
CA PHE A 154 -7.23 -4.63 1.55
C PHE A 154 -6.36 -3.97 0.47
N VAL A 155 -5.84 -4.78 -0.45
CA VAL A 155 -5.02 -4.30 -1.57
C VAL A 155 -5.87 -3.59 -2.63
N LEU A 156 -6.94 -4.22 -3.13
CA LEU A 156 -7.75 -3.68 -4.23
C LEU A 156 -8.48 -2.39 -3.87
N ARG A 157 -8.86 -2.22 -2.60
CA ARG A 157 -9.50 -0.98 -2.12
C ARG A 157 -8.49 0.14 -1.87
N GLY A 158 -7.19 -0.12 -2.06
CA GLY A 158 -6.14 0.87 -1.80
C GLY A 158 -5.93 1.16 -0.32
N ILE A 159 -6.46 0.35 0.60
CA ILE A 159 -6.32 0.57 2.06
C ILE A 159 -4.84 0.55 2.44
N GLY A 160 -4.08 -0.41 1.88
CA GLY A 160 -2.63 -0.46 2.04
C GLY A 160 -1.90 0.74 1.44
N ARG A 161 -2.33 1.23 0.29
CA ARG A 161 -1.76 2.43 -0.33
C ARG A 161 -2.02 3.69 0.50
N ASP A 162 -3.22 3.84 1.07
CA ASP A 162 -3.59 5.00 1.88
C ASP A 162 -2.70 5.13 3.12
N ILE A 163 -2.31 4.00 3.73
CA ILE A 163 -1.30 3.94 4.79
C ILE A 163 0.04 4.52 4.33
N ILE A 164 0.49 4.18 3.13
CA ILE A 164 1.82 4.51 2.61
C ILE A 164 1.91 5.96 2.14
N CYS A 165 0.89 6.43 1.43
CA CYS A 165 0.82 7.80 0.94
C CYS A 165 0.40 8.81 2.02
N ASN A 166 0.20 8.37 3.27
CA ASN A 166 -0.28 9.17 4.39
C ASN A 166 -1.56 9.94 4.05
N TYR A 167 -2.50 9.26 3.39
CA TYR A 167 -3.84 9.78 3.09
C TYR A 167 -4.71 9.62 4.35
N ILE A 168 -4.39 10.38 5.40
CA ILE A 168 -5.16 10.47 6.64
C ILE A 168 -6.12 11.66 6.55
#